data_AF-A0A916DR90-F1
#
_entry.id   AF-A0A916DR90-F1
#
_cell.length_a   1.000
_cell.length_b   1.000
_cell.length_c   1.000
_cell.angle_alpha   90.00
_cell.angle_beta   90.00
_cell.angle_gamma   90.00
#
_symmetry.space_group_name_H-M   'P 1'
#
loop_
_entity.id
_entity.type
_entity.pdbx_description
1 polymer ?
#
loop_
_entity_poly.entity_id
_entity_poly.type
_entity_poly.pdbx_seq_one_letter_code
_entity_poly.pdbx_strand_id
1 'polypeptide(L)' 'MTVQNDQFGDRLIAGAKESPQEDAIERALRPKKLADYVGQQKIRSQLEIFIEAAKRRGEALD' A
#
# COMPACT_ATOMS: atom_id res chain seq x y z
N MET A 1 -28.40 8.37 1.90
CA MET A 1 -27.15 9.13 2.12
C MET A 1 -26.11 8.55 1.18
N THR A 2 -26.16 9.03 -0.06
CA THR A 2 -25.39 8.56 -1.21
C THR A 2 -23.97 9.10 -1.11
N VAL A 3 -22.99 8.22 -0.93
CA VAL A 3 -21.59 8.58 -1.17
C VAL A 3 -21.37 8.53 -2.68
N GLN A 4 -21.52 9.69 -3.32
CA GLN A 4 -21.00 9.93 -4.67
C GLN A 4 -19.48 9.79 -4.62
N ASN A 5 -18.96 8.73 -5.25
CA ASN A 5 -17.54 8.57 -5.52
C ASN A 5 -17.33 8.55 -7.04
N ASP A 6 -17.83 9.60 -7.70
CA ASP A 6 -17.90 9.77 -9.16
C ASP A 6 -17.00 10.93 -9.66
N GLN A 7 -15.79 11.04 -9.13
CA GLN A 7 -14.75 11.94 -9.65
C GLN A 7 -13.36 11.29 -9.58
N PHE A 8 -13.13 10.28 -10.41
CA PHE A 8 -11.77 9.94 -10.85
C PHE A 8 -11.60 10.41 -12.30
N GLY A 9 -11.87 11.70 -12.56
CA GLY A 9 -11.55 12.34 -13.82
C GLY A 9 -10.03 12.33 -14.00
N ASP A 10 -9.57 11.65 -15.04
CA ASP A 10 -8.19 11.59 -15.50
C ASP A 10 -7.14 11.31 -14.40
N ARG A 11 -7.22 10.12 -13.83
CA ARG A 11 -6.22 9.65 -12.88
C ARG A 11 -4.97 9.24 -13.68
N LEU A 12 -4.06 10.19 -13.92
CA LEU A 12 -2.68 9.95 -14.34
C LEU A 12 -1.89 9.28 -13.20
N ILE A 13 -2.27 8.05 -12.85
CA ILE A 13 -1.60 7.27 -11.81
C ILE A 13 -0.48 6.48 -12.46
N ALA A 14 0.74 7.01 -12.28
CA ALA A 14 2.01 6.60 -12.85
C ALA A 14 2.22 7.02 -14.31
N GLY A 15 3.11 8.00 -14.51
CA GLY A 15 3.77 8.19 -15.80
C GLY A 15 4.52 6.90 -16.17
N ALA A 16 4.57 6.58 -17.46
CA ALA A 16 5.34 5.43 -17.94
C ALA A 16 6.79 5.55 -17.44
N LYS A 17 7.29 4.52 -16.76
CA LYS A 17 8.68 4.47 -16.30
C LYS A 17 9.58 4.51 -17.54
N GLU A 18 10.42 5.53 -17.65
CA GLU A 18 11.23 5.76 -18.85
C GLU A 18 12.49 4.87 -18.87
N SER A 19 12.93 4.36 -17.70
CA SER A 19 14.13 3.54 -17.56
C SER A 19 14.15 2.56 -16.36
N PRO A 20 14.96 1.47 -16.42
CA PRO A 20 15.22 0.59 -15.29
C PRO A 20 15.82 1.28 -14.05
N GLN A 21 16.54 2.39 -14.25
CA GLN A 21 17.15 3.18 -13.19
C GLN A 21 16.10 3.91 -12.35
N GLU A 22 15.09 4.51 -12.98
CA GLU A 22 13.97 5.14 -12.28
C GLU A 22 13.17 4.14 -11.46
N ASP A 23 13.00 2.93 -12.00
CA ASP A 23 12.38 1.80 -11.30
C ASP A 23 13.12 1.42 -10.02
N ALA A 24 14.45 1.38 -10.07
CA ALA A 24 15.29 1.09 -8.92
C ALA A 24 15.16 2.18 -7.84
N ILE A 25 15.14 3.45 -8.26
CA ILE A 25 14.98 4.61 -7.36
C ILE A 25 13.60 4.58 -6.70
N GLU A 26 12.53 4.36 -7.46
CA GLU A 26 11.17 4.30 -6.92
C GLU A 26 11.03 3.15 -5.91
N ARG A 27 11.59 1.97 -6.19
CA ARG A 27 11.61 0.84 -5.25
C ARG A 27 12.39 1.13 -3.97
N ALA A 28 13.44 1.96 -4.05
CA ALA A 28 14.21 2.38 -2.90
C ALA A 28 13.41 3.33 -1.99
N LEU A 29 12.53 4.16 -2.56
CA LEU A 29 11.65 5.07 -1.82
C LEU A 29 10.47 4.39 -1.12
N ARG A 30 10.12 3.16 -1.52
CA ARG A 30 9.00 2.43 -0.91
C ARG A 30 9.32 2.02 0.53
N PRO A 31 8.39 2.26 1.48
CA PRO A 31 8.51 1.80 2.86
C PRO A 31 8.82 0.30 2.96
N LYS A 32 9.78 -0.07 3.82
CA LYS A 32 10.16 -1.48 4.02
C LYS A 32 9.32 -2.18 5.08
N LYS A 33 8.80 -1.42 6.05
CA LYS A 33 7.91 -1.92 7.10
C LYS A 33 6.55 -1.28 6.97
N LEU A 34 5.52 -1.98 7.44
CA LEU A 34 4.17 -1.46 7.52
C LEU A 34 4.09 -0.19 8.39
N ALA A 35 4.90 -0.13 9.46
CA ALA A 35 4.98 1.02 10.36
C ALA A 35 5.50 2.29 9.68
N ASP A 36 6.37 2.15 8.68
CA ASP A 36 6.98 3.26 7.93
C ASP A 36 6.00 3.83 6.89
N TYR A 37 4.86 3.17 6.65
CA TYR A 37 3.86 3.61 5.68
C TYR A 37 3.08 4.81 6.23
N VAL A 38 3.15 5.95 5.54
CA VAL A 38 2.49 7.19 5.98
C VAL A 38 1.05 7.24 5.48
N GLY A 39 0.11 7.49 6.39
CA GLY A 39 -1.33 7.56 6.08
C GLY A 39 -2.05 6.22 6.21
N GLN A 40 -3.28 6.14 5.68
CA GLN A 40 -4.13 4.93 5.65
C GLN A 40 -4.24 4.19 6.99
N GLN A 41 -4.34 4.94 8.09
CA GLN A 41 -4.28 4.40 9.47
C GLN A 41 -5.19 3.19 9.68
N LYS A 42 -6.46 3.29 9.25
CA LYS A 42 -7.44 2.20 9.36
C LYS A 42 -6.97 0.89 8.71
N ILE A 43 -6.39 0.97 7.51
CA ILE A 43 -5.93 -0.20 6.76
C ILE A 43 -4.67 -0.79 7.42
N ARG A 44 -3.72 0.06 7.80
CA ARG A 44 -2.49 -0.39 8.50
C ARG A 44 -2.82 -1.14 9.79
N SER A 45 -3.71 -0.60 10.63
CA SER A 45 -4.11 -1.26 11.87
C SER A 45 -4.80 -2.60 11.63
N GLN A 46 -5.64 -2.71 10.60
CA GLN A 46 -6.29 -3.98 10.27
C GLN A 46 -5.27 -5.03 9.78
N LEU A 47 -4.31 -4.61 8.96
CA LEU A 47 -3.22 -5.47 8.51
C LEU A 47 -2.34 -5.94 9.68
N GLU A 48 -2.03 -5.07 10.64
CA GLU A 48 -1.30 -5.44 11.85
C GLU A 48 -2.00 -6.56 12.63
N ILE A 49 -3.32 -6.47 12.81
CA ILE A 49 -4.11 -7.51 13.47
C ILE A 49 -4.00 -8.85 12.73
N PHE A 50 -4.13 -8.82 11.41
CA PHE A 50 -4.06 -10.02 10.59
C PHE A 50 -2.67 -10.67 10.59
N ILE A 51 -1.62 -9.86 10.46
CA ILE A 51 -0.24 -10.32 10.53
C ILE A 51 0.03 -10.98 11.88
N GLU A 52 -0.38 -10.35 12.98
CA GLU A 52 -0.21 -10.93 14.32
C GLU A 52 -1.02 -12.22 14.51
N ALA A 53 -2.24 -12.29 13.96
CA ALA A 53 -3.03 -13.51 14.00
C ALA A 53 -2.37 -14.65 13.21
N ALA A 54 -1.87 -14.39 12.00
CA ALA A 54 -1.17 -15.37 11.18
C ALA A 54 0.11 -15.87 11.86
N LYS A 55 0.91 -14.96 12.42
CA LYS A 55 2.10 -15.32 13.23
C LYS A 55 1.76 -16.23 14.41
N ARG A 56 0.67 -15.94 15.14
CA ARG A 56 0.23 -16.76 16.27
C ARG A 56 -0.22 -18.16 15.84
N ARG A 57 -0.81 -18.29 14.65
CA ARG A 57 -1.21 -19.58 14.07
C ARG A 57 -0.03 -20.32 13.43
N GLY A 58 1.07 -19.62 13.15
CA GLY A 58 2.25 -20.19 12.49
C GLY A 58 2.03 -20.48 11.00
N GLU A 59 1.02 -19.87 10.39
CA GLU A 59 0.66 -20.03 8.98
C GLU A 59 0.86 -18.73 8.20
N ALA A 60 0.90 -18.85 6.87
CA ALA A 60 0.96 -17.68 6.01
C ALA A 60 -0.32 -16.84 6.15
N LEU A 61 -0.17 -15.52 6.03
CA LEU A 61 -1.30 -14.63 5.90
C LEU A 61 -1.85 -14.74 4.47
N ASP A 62 -3.12 -15.12 4.35
CA ASP A 62 -3.89 -15.15 3.10
C ASP A 62 -4.57 -13.78 2.83
#